data_AF-A0A2Z4GIK4-F1
#
_entry.id   AF-A0A2Z4GIK4-F1
#
_cell.length_a   1.000
_cell.length_b   1.000
_cell.length_c   1.000
_cell.angle_alpha   90.00
_cell.angle_beta   90.00
_cell.angle_gamma   90.00
#
_symmetry.space_group_name_H-M   'P 1'
#
loop_
_entity.id
_entity.type
_entity.pdbx_description
1 polymer ?
#
loop_
_entity_poly.entity_id
_entity_poly.type
_entity_poly.pdbx_seq_one_letter_code
_entity_poly.pdbx_strand_id
1 'polypeptide(L)'
;MTLTIIEAGILMTLSGIHFSWVFGGKFGFDVAIPTNPKGEKVLNPKAMDSFIVASGLLIFALYFLIRQGLIAINLPASIDKYGGWVISTIFLFRAIGDFKYVGFFHKVRGTRFSNMDLKLFSPLCLLLSLIGYYLIW
;
A
#
# COMPACT_ATOMS: atom_id res chain seq x y z
N MET A 1 11.10 8.19 -15.27
CA MET A 1 12.28 7.85 -14.45
C MET A 1 12.15 8.31 -12.99
N THR A 2 12.17 9.61 -12.67
CA THR A 2 12.14 10.08 -11.27
C THR A 2 10.91 9.60 -10.49
N LEU A 3 9.70 9.78 -11.05
CA LEU A 3 8.47 9.32 -10.41
C LEU A 3 8.42 7.80 -10.22
N THR A 4 8.99 7.03 -11.15
CA THR A 4 9.12 5.57 -11.03
C THR A 4 9.97 5.18 -9.84
N ILE A 5 11.10 5.86 -9.63
CA ILE A 5 11.99 5.61 -8.49
C ILE A 5 11.31 5.97 -7.18
N ILE A 6 10.55 7.07 -7.14
CA ILE A 6 9.77 7.46 -5.97
C ILE A 6 8.69 6.41 -5.65
N GLU A 7 7.87 6.05 -6.64
CA GLU A 7 6.82 5.03 -6.52
C GLU A 7 7.39 3.71 -5.99
N ALA A 8 8.40 3.17 -6.68
CA ALA A 8 9.03 1.92 -6.31
C ALA A 8 9.73 2.00 -4.94
N GLY A 9 10.39 3.12 -4.63
CA GLY A 9 11.07 3.32 -3.35
C GLY A 9 10.09 3.34 -2.17
N ILE A 10 8.92 3.98 -2.32
CA ILE A 10 7.86 3.94 -1.31
C ILE A 10 7.34 2.51 -1.14
N LEU A 11 6.99 1.83 -2.25
CA LEU A 11 6.46 0.47 -2.21
C LEU A 11 7.46 -0.54 -1.61
N MET A 12 8.74 -0.44 -1.96
CA MET A 12 9.81 -1.26 -1.37
C MET A 12 9.99 -0.98 0.13
N THR A 13 9.93 0.29 0.54
CA THR A 13 10.00 0.66 1.97
C THR A 13 8.84 0.04 2.74
N LEU A 14 7.61 0.18 2.23
CA LEU A 14 6.42 -0.42 2.83
C LEU A 14 6.52 -1.95 2.88
N SER A 15 6.95 -2.58 1.77
CA SER A 15 7.21 -4.02 1.72
C SER A 15 8.19 -4.47 2.81
N GLY A 16 9.29 -3.73 3.01
CA GLY A 16 10.28 -4.02 4.06
C GLY A 16 9.67 -3.93 5.47
N ILE A 17 8.86 -2.91 5.74
CA ILE A 17 8.13 -2.79 7.02
C ILE A 17 7.21 -4.00 7.24
N HIS A 18 6.43 -4.41 6.22
CA HIS A 18 5.54 -5.57 6.33
C HIS A 18 6.32 -6.89 6.52
N PHE A 19 7.43 -7.10 5.82
CA PHE A 19 8.30 -8.25 6.05
C PHE A 19 8.86 -8.24 7.48
N SER A 20 9.22 -7.08 8.03
CA SER A 20 9.67 -7.00 9.42
C SER A 20 8.63 -7.55 10.40
N TRP A 21 7.34 -7.32 10.15
CA TRP A 21 6.24 -7.83 10.98
C TRP A 21 6.07 -9.35 10.89
N VAL A 22 6.45 -9.97 9.76
CA VAL A 22 6.49 -11.44 9.62
C VAL A 22 7.48 -12.04 10.63
N PHE A 23 8.62 -11.38 10.84
CA PHE A 23 9.68 -11.81 11.76
C PHE A 23 9.55 -11.23 13.18
N GLY A 24 8.37 -10.69 13.54
CA GLY A 24 8.10 -10.17 14.90
C GLY A 24 8.52 -8.73 15.16
N GLY A 25 8.91 -7.97 14.12
CA GLY A 25 9.12 -6.54 14.19
C GLY A 25 7.86 -5.79 14.63
N LYS A 26 8.03 -4.69 15.38
CA LYS A 26 6.92 -3.93 15.98
C LYS A 26 6.79 -2.49 15.47
N PHE A 27 7.70 -2.07 14.58
CA PHE A 27 7.71 -0.70 14.08
C PHE A 27 6.39 -0.36 13.37
N GLY A 28 5.65 0.62 13.89
CA GLY A 28 4.38 1.06 13.30
C GLY A 28 3.21 0.07 13.39
N PHE A 29 3.41 -1.16 13.88
CA PHE A 29 2.40 -2.23 13.83
C PHE A 29 1.12 -1.87 14.61
N ASP A 30 1.27 -1.36 15.84
CA ASP A 30 0.11 -1.04 16.69
C ASP A 30 -0.74 0.13 16.18
N VAL A 31 -0.19 0.97 15.31
CA VAL A 31 -0.93 2.07 14.67
C VAL A 31 -1.40 1.74 13.26
N ALA A 32 -0.98 0.60 12.71
CA ALA A 32 -1.40 0.10 11.40
C ALA A 32 -2.65 -0.78 11.46
N ILE A 33 -3.12 -1.12 12.67
CA ILE A 33 -4.32 -1.95 12.87
C ILE A 33 -5.49 -1.05 13.31
N PRO A 34 -6.65 -1.10 12.63
CA PRO A 34 -7.84 -0.38 13.05
C PRO A 34 -8.28 -0.77 14.46
N THR A 35 -8.63 0.24 15.26
CA THR A 35 -9.21 0.06 16.59
C THR A 35 -10.58 0.72 16.67
N ASN A 36 -11.44 0.21 17.56
CA ASN A 36 -12.70 0.86 17.91
C ASN A 36 -12.47 2.04 18.87
N PRO A 37 -13.49 2.85 19.19
CA PRO A 37 -13.35 3.97 20.13
C PRO A 37 -12.91 3.57 21.54
N LYS A 38 -13.08 2.30 21.95
CA LYS A 38 -12.60 1.76 23.22
C LYS A 38 -11.12 1.34 23.19
N GLY A 39 -10.47 1.41 22.02
CA GLY A 39 -9.07 1.02 21.82
C GLY A 39 -8.86 -0.45 21.48
N GLU A 40 -9.92 -1.24 21.31
CA GLU A 40 -9.82 -2.66 20.98
C GLU A 40 -9.52 -2.84 19.49
N LYS A 41 -8.57 -3.73 19.16
CA LYS A 41 -8.21 -4.05 17.76
C LYS A 41 -9.38 -4.73 17.06
N VAL A 42 -9.73 -4.24 15.87
CA VAL A 42 -10.83 -4.77 15.05
C VAL A 42 -10.35 -5.94 14.19
N LEU A 43 -9.04 -6.03 13.95
CA LEU A 43 -8.40 -7.09 13.20
C LEU A 43 -7.32 -7.76 14.05
N ASN A 44 -7.10 -9.05 13.81
CA ASN A 44 -6.03 -9.83 14.41
C ASN A 44 -5.15 -10.44 13.30
N PRO A 45 -4.35 -9.62 12.59
CA PRO A 45 -3.54 -10.08 11.48
C PRO A 45 -2.49 -11.09 11.95
N LYS A 46 -2.31 -12.16 11.17
CA LYS A 46 -1.30 -13.20 11.35
C LYS A 46 -0.04 -12.83 10.56
N ALA A 47 1.08 -13.49 10.86
CA ALA A 47 2.32 -13.33 10.10
C ALA A 47 2.13 -13.59 8.59
N MET A 48 1.25 -14.54 8.24
CA MET A 48 0.91 -14.83 6.84
C MET A 48 0.25 -13.63 6.14
N ASP A 49 -0.62 -12.89 6.82
CA ASP A 49 -1.28 -11.71 6.23
C ASP A 49 -0.24 -10.64 5.90
N SER A 50 0.70 -10.40 6.81
CA SER A 50 1.82 -9.48 6.58
C SER A 50 2.73 -9.94 5.43
N PHE A 51 3.00 -11.25 5.32
CA PHE A 51 3.81 -11.82 4.25
C PHE A 51 3.18 -11.63 2.88
N ILE A 52 1.86 -11.84 2.76
CA ILE A 52 1.11 -11.64 1.52
C ILE A 52 1.17 -10.17 1.11
N VAL A 53 0.93 -9.25 2.04
CA VAL A 53 0.99 -7.80 1.75
C VAL A 53 2.40 -7.37 1.36
N ALA A 54 3.42 -7.82 2.09
CA ALA A 54 4.82 -7.54 1.76
C ALA A 54 5.17 -7.99 0.33
N SER A 55 4.85 -9.24 0.00
CA SER A 55 5.12 -9.81 -1.32
C SER A 55 4.36 -9.06 -2.43
N GLY A 56 3.08 -8.72 -2.20
CA GLY A 56 2.29 -7.93 -3.14
C GLY A 56 2.89 -6.55 -3.42
N LEU A 57 3.27 -5.83 -2.37
CA LEU A 57 3.92 -4.51 -2.50
C LEU A 57 5.26 -4.59 -3.24
N LEU A 58 6.06 -5.62 -2.97
CA LEU A 58 7.32 -5.85 -3.70
C LEU A 58 7.07 -6.12 -5.19
N ILE A 59 6.09 -6.97 -5.51
CA ILE A 59 5.70 -7.26 -6.90
C ILE A 59 5.25 -5.98 -7.61
N PHE A 60 4.46 -5.13 -6.94
CA PHE A 60 4.02 -3.84 -7.51
C PHE A 60 5.19 -2.90 -7.77
N ALA A 61 6.17 -2.83 -6.86
CA ALA A 61 7.38 -2.04 -7.06
C ALA A 61 8.18 -2.52 -8.27
N LEU A 62 8.39 -3.84 -8.37
CA LEU A 62 9.10 -4.47 -9.49
C LEU A 62 8.36 -4.24 -10.81
N TYR A 63 7.03 -4.32 -10.82
CA TYR A 63 6.23 -4.03 -12.00
C TYR A 63 6.55 -2.66 -12.59
N PHE A 64 6.52 -1.59 -11.78
CA PHE A 64 6.81 -0.24 -12.28
C PHE A 64 8.25 -0.05 -12.75
N LEU A 65 9.22 -0.69 -12.08
CA LEU A 65 10.63 -0.66 -12.51
C LEU A 65 10.83 -1.37 -13.85
N ILE A 66 10.22 -2.55 -14.03
CA ILE A 66 10.29 -3.32 -15.27
C ILE A 66 9.57 -2.57 -16.40
N ARG A 67 8.33 -2.11 -16.16
CA ARG A 67 7.49 -1.40 -17.15
C ARG A 67 8.19 -0.17 -17.73
N GLN A 68 8.98 0.52 -16.92
CA GLN A 68 9.71 1.74 -17.31
C GLN A 68 11.15 1.45 -17.80
N GLY A 69 11.52 0.18 -17.98
CA GLY A 69 12.80 -0.24 -18.54
C GLY A 69 14.00 -0.12 -17.60
N LEU A 70 13.80 0.13 -16.30
CA LEU A 70 14.90 0.14 -15.32
C LEU A 70 15.39 -1.27 -14.97
N ILE A 71 14.54 -2.28 -15.17
CA ILE A 71 14.89 -3.70 -15.05
C ILE A 71 14.56 -4.37 -16.39
N ALA A 72 15.57 -5.00 -17.01
CA ALA A 72 15.46 -5.61 -18.33
C ALA A 72 14.78 -6.99 -18.26
N ILE A 73 13.46 -7.00 -18.01
CA ILE A 73 12.61 -8.21 -18.02
C ILE A 73 11.42 -7.93 -18.95
N ASN A 74 11.06 -8.89 -19.80
CA ASN A 74 9.86 -8.77 -20.64
C ASN A 74 8.63 -9.22 -19.86
N LEU A 75 7.63 -8.34 -19.73
CA LEU A 75 6.34 -8.68 -19.15
C LEU A 75 5.43 -9.31 -20.22
N PRO A 76 4.58 -10.29 -19.83
CA PRO A 76 3.48 -10.74 -20.69
C PRO A 76 2.59 -9.55 -21.10
N ALA A 77 2.16 -9.49 -22.35
CA ALA A 77 1.41 -8.35 -22.91
C ALA A 77 0.19 -7.93 -22.07
N SER A 78 -0.55 -8.89 -21.50
CA SER A 78 -1.70 -8.58 -20.63
C SER A 78 -1.29 -7.88 -19.33
N ILE A 79 -0.18 -8.31 -18.72
CA ILE A 79 0.34 -7.72 -17.48
C ILE A 79 0.90 -6.33 -17.78
N ASP A 80 1.66 -6.18 -18.87
CA ASP A 80 2.21 -4.91 -19.31
C ASP A 80 1.13 -3.85 -19.59
N LYS A 81 0.01 -4.28 -20.19
CA LYS A 81 -1.11 -3.41 -20.55
C LYS A 81 -2.02 -3.04 -19.36
N TYR A 82 -2.36 -4.01 -18.51
CA TYR A 82 -3.39 -3.82 -17.47
C TYR A 82 -2.85 -3.78 -16.04
N GLY A 83 -1.63 -4.23 -15.80
CA GLY A 83 -1.06 -4.37 -14.46
C GLY A 83 -1.07 -3.06 -13.69
N GLY A 84 -0.60 -1.97 -14.30
CA GLY A 84 -0.56 -0.67 -13.65
C GLY A 84 -1.95 -0.08 -13.41
N TRP A 85 -2.92 -0.29 -14.33
CA TRP A 85 -4.32 0.09 -14.09
C TRP A 85 -4.88 -0.61 -12.84
N VAL A 86 -4.64 -1.92 -12.71
CA VAL A 86 -5.08 -2.70 -11.54
C VAL A 86 -4.41 -2.20 -10.26
N ILE A 87 -3.09 -2.05 -10.26
CA ILE A 87 -2.32 -1.60 -9.08
C ILE A 87 -2.79 -0.22 -8.62
N SER A 88 -2.88 0.74 -9.54
CA SER A 88 -3.35 2.10 -9.24
C SER A 88 -4.78 2.13 -8.71
N THR A 89 -5.65 1.26 -9.22
CA THR A 89 -7.04 1.14 -8.74
C THR A 89 -7.10 0.57 -7.32
N ILE A 90 -6.27 -0.44 -7.00
CA ILE A 90 -6.20 -1.02 -5.65
C ILE A 90 -5.84 0.07 -4.62
N PHE A 91 -4.81 0.88 -4.91
CA PHE A 91 -4.42 1.98 -4.03
C PHE A 91 -5.49 3.08 -3.95
N LEU A 92 -6.19 3.37 -5.05
CA LEU A 92 -7.32 4.30 -5.04
C LEU A 92 -8.43 3.83 -4.10
N PHE A 93 -8.86 2.57 -4.25
CA PHE A 93 -9.89 1.99 -3.37
C PHE A 93 -9.42 1.94 -1.92
N ARG A 94 -8.13 1.71 -1.65
CA ARG A 94 -7.60 1.79 -0.29
C ARG A 94 -7.64 3.21 0.27
N ALA A 95 -7.39 4.23 -0.55
CA ALA A 95 -7.47 5.63 -0.14
C ALA A 95 -8.92 6.05 0.14
N ILE A 96 -9.89 5.57 -0.66
CA ILE A 96 -11.32 5.77 -0.41
C ILE A 96 -11.73 5.03 0.88
N GLY A 97 -11.32 3.78 1.00
CA GLY A 97 -11.52 2.89 2.14
C GLY A 97 -12.92 2.30 2.26
N ASP A 98 -13.35 2.00 3.49
CA ASP A 98 -14.55 1.21 3.79
C ASP A 98 -15.72 2.05 4.34
N PHE A 99 -15.57 3.38 4.37
CA PHE A 99 -16.51 4.34 4.97
C PHE A 99 -16.82 4.08 6.46
N LYS A 100 -15.98 3.31 7.16
CA LYS A 100 -16.14 2.96 8.58
C LYS A 100 -14.85 3.17 9.36
N TYR A 101 -13.82 2.36 9.11
CA TYR A 101 -12.54 2.39 9.83
C TYR A 101 -11.39 2.93 8.99
N VAL A 102 -11.41 2.71 7.68
CA VAL A 102 -10.26 2.87 6.78
C VAL A 102 -10.59 3.89 5.68
N GLY A 103 -9.60 4.65 5.22
CA GLY A 103 -9.70 5.57 4.09
C GLY A 103 -10.06 7.00 4.50
N PHE A 104 -10.05 7.93 3.55
CA PHE A 104 -10.41 9.34 3.78
C PHE A 104 -11.82 9.52 4.35
N PHE A 105 -12.72 8.60 4.02
CA PHE A 105 -14.14 8.69 4.37
C PHE A 105 -14.51 7.85 5.60
N HIS A 106 -13.54 7.42 6.41
CA HIS A 106 -13.83 6.68 7.63
C HIS A 106 -14.65 7.51 8.64
N LYS A 107 -15.55 6.83 9.36
CA LYS A 107 -16.43 7.44 10.37
C LYS A 107 -15.85 7.35 11.78
N VAL A 108 -15.14 6.27 12.10
CA VAL A 108 -14.54 6.07 13.42
C VAL A 108 -13.30 6.95 13.56
N ARG A 109 -13.39 8.00 14.37
CA ARG A 109 -12.33 9.00 14.58
C ARG A 109 -11.74 8.96 15.98
N GLY A 110 -10.61 9.62 16.15
CA GLY A 110 -9.96 9.81 17.46
C GLY A 110 -9.09 8.63 17.92
N THR A 111 -9.02 7.55 17.14
CA THR A 111 -8.09 6.45 17.41
C THR A 111 -6.71 6.71 16.82
N ARG A 112 -5.68 6.06 17.36
CA ARG A 112 -4.31 6.18 16.82
C ARG A 112 -4.25 5.78 15.34
N PHE A 113 -4.94 4.69 14.97
CA PHE A 113 -5.06 4.25 13.59
C PHE A 113 -5.73 5.30 12.71
N SER A 114 -6.93 5.79 13.08
CA SER A 114 -7.68 6.78 12.30
C SER A 114 -6.86 8.05 12.04
N ASN A 115 -6.12 8.53 13.05
CA ASN A 115 -5.26 9.69 12.90
C ASN A 115 -4.09 9.46 11.92
N MET A 116 -3.45 8.28 11.99
CA MET A 116 -2.37 7.91 11.06
C MET A 116 -2.90 7.66 9.65
N ASP A 117 -4.08 7.05 9.53
CA ASP A 117 -4.71 6.76 8.26
C ASP A 117 -5.08 8.06 7.52
N LEU A 118 -5.63 9.06 8.23
CA LEU A 118 -5.96 10.36 7.64
C LEU A 118 -4.72 11.17 7.25
N LYS A 119 -3.68 11.18 8.09
CA LYS A 119 -2.50 12.06 7.92
C LYS A 119 -1.42 11.47 7.02
N LEU A 120 -1.32 10.14 6.95
CA LEU A 120 -0.22 9.47 6.28
C LEU A 120 -0.67 8.35 5.36
N PHE A 121 -1.41 7.35 5.85
CA PHE A 121 -1.63 6.12 5.06
C PHE A 121 -2.52 6.35 3.83
N SER A 122 -3.68 6.99 4.01
CA SER A 122 -4.60 7.29 2.90
C SER A 122 -4.03 8.33 1.92
N PRO A 123 -3.38 9.42 2.36
CA PRO A 123 -2.62 10.31 1.47
C PRO A 123 -1.53 9.59 0.67
N LEU A 124 -0.78 8.68 1.29
CA LEU A 124 0.26 7.90 0.61
C LEU A 124 -0.36 6.98 -0.45
N CYS A 125 -1.46 6.29 -0.13
CA CYS A 125 -2.17 5.45 -1.10
C CYS A 125 -2.71 6.27 -2.28
N LEU A 126 -3.25 7.46 -2.02
CA LEU A 126 -3.70 8.35 -3.10
C LEU A 126 -2.53 8.81 -3.97
N LEU A 127 -1.39 9.17 -3.37
CA LEU A 127 -0.18 9.54 -4.09
C LEU A 127 0.30 8.40 -5.01
N LEU A 128 0.41 7.18 -4.48
CA LEU A 128 0.79 5.98 -5.25
C LEU A 128 -0.18 5.73 -6.41
N SER A 129 -1.48 5.86 -6.15
CA SER A 129 -2.50 5.73 -7.19
C SER A 129 -2.32 6.73 -8.33
N LEU A 130 -2.17 8.02 -8.00
CA LEU A 130 -2.01 9.10 -8.98
C LEU A 130 -0.71 8.97 -9.78
N ILE A 131 0.40 8.67 -9.12
CA ILE A 131 1.68 8.44 -9.80
C ILE A 131 1.56 7.21 -10.70
N GLY A 132 0.98 6.11 -10.23
CA GLY A 132 0.80 4.91 -11.03
C GLY A 132 -0.06 5.16 -12.28
N TYR A 133 -1.15 5.93 -12.18
CA TYR A 133 -1.95 6.32 -13.35
C TYR A 133 -1.18 7.19 -14.32
N TYR A 134 -0.33 8.09 -13.82
CA TYR A 134 0.54 8.90 -14.66
C TYR A 134 1.61 8.06 -15.37
N LEU A 135 2.15 7.03 -14.72
CA LEU A 135 3.21 6.18 -15.29
C LEU A 135 2.73 5.19 -16.36
N ILE A 136 1.41 4.96 -16.47
CA ILE A 136 0.83 4.08 -17.49
C ILE A 136 0.21 4.81 -18.69
N TRP A 137 0.05 6.13 -18.57
CA TRP A 137 -0.36 7.02 -19.65
C TRP A 137 0.83 7.34 -20.55
#